data_AF-A0A353SVB6-F1
#
_entry.id   AF-A0A353SVB6-F1
#
_cell.length_a   1.000
_cell.length_b   1.000
_cell.length_c   1.000
_cell.angle_alpha   90.00
_cell.angle_beta   90.00
_cell.angle_gamma   90.00
#
_symmetry.space_group_name_H-M   'P 1'
#
loop_
_entity.id
_entity.type
_entity.pdbx_description
1 polymer ?
#
loop_
_entity_poly.entity_id
_entity_poly.type
_entity_poly.pdbx_seq_one_letter_code
_entity_poly.pdbx_strand_id
1 'polypeptide(L)'
;MAGTDHLCPHCGAELRGDPRKGGSRPFGAPGCPYDGLAYASLRAGHDAIYFGPWRRIDAPPMEIRRAYHRIGRHLDAIGSALAGHDLPAAARDLDQAIESHHAADPREESRDALRFMDNALSYAHRAIDDLLHEKGLPPHQPMDFAEWYDVVEVPFRDEW
;
A
#
# COMPACT_ATOMS: atom_id res chain seq x y z
N MET A 1 1.34 9.62 28.12
CA MET A 1 0.02 9.01 27.90
C MET A 1 0.22 7.95 26.83
N ALA A 2 -0.09 6.69 27.11
CA ALA A 2 0.09 5.59 26.15
C ALA A 2 -0.92 5.77 25.01
N GLY A 3 -0.45 6.12 23.82
CA GLY A 3 -1.26 6.04 22.62
C GLY A 3 -1.61 4.57 22.41
N THR A 4 -2.90 4.26 22.34
CA THR A 4 -3.33 2.93 21.90
C THR A 4 -3.02 2.84 20.41
N ASP A 5 -1.92 2.18 20.08
CA ASP A 5 -1.63 1.79 18.70
C ASP A 5 -2.73 0.83 18.25
N HIS A 6 -3.55 1.24 17.27
CA HIS A 6 -4.63 0.41 16.74
C HIS A 6 -4.16 -0.28 15.47
N LEU A 7 -4.25 -1.60 15.43
CA LEU A 7 -3.95 -2.35 14.22
C LEU A 7 -5.09 -2.19 13.21
N CYS A 8 -4.73 -1.82 11.99
CA CYS A 8 -5.64 -1.82 10.86
C CYS A 8 -6.15 -3.25 10.59
N PRO A 9 -7.46 -3.52 10.62
CA PRO A 9 -7.99 -4.86 10.35
C PRO A 9 -7.84 -5.27 8.88
N HIS A 10 -7.57 -4.31 8.00
CA HIS A 10 -7.48 -4.49 6.56
C HIS A 10 -6.07 -4.86 6.09
N CYS A 11 -5.03 -4.28 6.71
CA CYS A 11 -3.63 -4.50 6.32
C CYS A 11 -2.70 -4.90 7.48
N GLY A 12 -3.20 -4.91 8.72
CA GLY A 12 -2.41 -5.23 9.92
C GLY A 12 -1.39 -4.17 10.32
N ALA A 13 -1.37 -2.99 9.67
CA ALA A 13 -0.46 -1.90 10.03
C ALA A 13 -0.85 -1.24 11.36
N GLU A 14 0.14 -0.82 12.13
CA GLU A 14 -0.06 0.04 13.29
C GLU A 14 -0.47 1.44 12.82
N LEU A 15 -1.63 1.91 13.25
CA LEU A 15 -2.15 3.23 12.93
C LEU A 15 -1.92 4.19 14.11
N ARG A 16 -1.38 5.37 13.81
CA ARG A 16 -0.96 6.39 14.81
C ARG A 16 -1.86 7.62 14.90
N GLY A 17 -2.89 7.73 14.05
CA GLY A 17 -3.75 8.92 14.00
C GLY A 17 -4.72 9.05 15.18
N ASP A 18 -5.26 10.27 15.39
CA ASP A 18 -6.17 10.59 16.50
C ASP A 18 -7.43 9.71 16.43
N PRO A 19 -7.71 8.92 17.47
CA PRO A 19 -8.91 8.10 17.57
C PRO A 19 -10.24 8.83 17.27
N ARG A 20 -10.28 10.15 17.41
CA ARG A 20 -11.48 10.97 17.21
C ARG A 20 -11.82 11.26 15.75
N LYS A 21 -10.91 10.99 14.80
CA LYS A 21 -11.13 11.21 13.36
C LYS A 21 -11.59 9.97 12.60
N GLY A 22 -11.18 8.79 13.04
CA GLY A 22 -11.74 7.53 12.55
C GLY A 22 -13.13 7.39 13.14
N GLY A 23 -14.17 7.22 12.31
CA GLY A 23 -15.54 7.04 12.80
C GLY A 23 -15.59 6.02 13.94
N SER A 24 -16.41 6.30 14.97
CA SER A 24 -16.46 5.44 16.16
C SER A 24 -17.01 4.06 15.82
N ARG A 25 -16.28 2.99 16.17
CA ARG A 25 -16.86 1.65 16.23
C ARG A 25 -17.85 1.56 17.41
N PRO A 26 -18.79 0.59 17.41
CA PRO A 26 -19.56 0.28 18.61
C PRO A 26 -18.57 0.09 19.78
N PHE A 27 -18.85 0.67 20.94
CA PHE A 27 -17.97 0.76 22.13
C PHE A 27 -16.86 1.84 22.14
N GLY A 28 -16.81 2.75 21.17
CA GLY A 28 -15.95 3.95 21.26
C GLY A 28 -14.46 3.71 20.97
N ALA A 29 -14.12 2.56 20.37
CA ALA A 29 -12.81 2.36 19.76
C ALA A 29 -12.73 3.14 18.43
N PRO A 30 -11.59 3.76 18.10
CA PRO A 30 -11.43 4.40 16.80
C PRO A 30 -11.54 3.38 15.68
N GLY A 31 -12.39 3.70 14.70
CA GLY A 31 -12.51 2.95 13.47
C GLY A 31 -11.26 3.08 12.62
N CYS A 32 -11.02 2.08 11.78
CA CYS A 32 -9.97 2.16 10.79
C CYS A 32 -10.35 3.25 9.76
N PRO A 33 -9.42 4.11 9.31
CA PRO A 33 -9.74 5.15 8.33
C PRO A 33 -10.20 4.61 6.98
N TYR A 34 -10.00 3.32 6.72
CA TYR A 34 -10.49 2.62 5.54
C TYR A 34 -11.86 1.94 5.73
N ASP A 35 -12.40 1.91 6.96
CA ASP A 35 -13.70 1.30 7.23
C ASP A 35 -14.79 1.99 6.35
N GLY A 36 -15.58 1.19 5.64
CA GLY A 36 -16.64 1.68 4.76
C GLY A 36 -16.20 2.15 3.36
N LEU A 37 -14.90 2.16 3.06
CA LEU A 37 -14.38 2.49 1.73
C LEU A 37 -14.47 1.27 0.79
N ALA A 38 -14.74 1.53 -0.49
CA ALA A 38 -14.60 0.50 -1.52
C ALA A 38 -13.14 0.03 -1.59
N TYR A 39 -12.96 -1.29 -1.71
CA TYR A 39 -11.65 -1.93 -1.75
C TYR A 39 -10.73 -1.54 -0.56
N ALA A 40 -11.31 -1.35 0.63
CA ALA A 40 -10.60 -0.95 1.84
C ALA A 40 -9.31 -1.74 2.09
N SER A 41 -9.34 -3.08 1.92
CA SER A 41 -8.15 -3.92 2.09
C SER A 41 -7.05 -3.67 1.05
N LEU A 42 -7.41 -3.36 -0.20
CA LEU A 42 -6.42 -3.03 -1.22
C LEU A 42 -5.79 -1.66 -0.93
N ARG A 43 -6.62 -0.65 -0.64
CA ARG A 43 -6.16 0.71 -0.33
C ARG A 43 -5.27 0.75 0.92
N ALA A 44 -5.71 0.10 2.00
CA ALA A 44 -4.92 -0.01 3.24
C ALA A 44 -3.64 -0.83 3.05
N GLY A 45 -3.70 -1.90 2.25
CA GLY A 45 -2.54 -2.74 1.93
C GLY A 45 -1.48 -1.96 1.15
N HIS A 46 -1.92 -1.22 0.12
CA HIS A 46 -1.07 -0.32 -0.65
C HIS A 46 -0.38 0.69 0.26
N ASP A 47 -1.14 1.42 1.08
CA ASP A 47 -0.59 2.51 1.89
C ASP A 47 0.35 2.02 2.99
N ALA A 48 0.07 0.87 3.59
CA ALA A 48 0.99 0.24 4.55
C ALA A 48 2.34 -0.13 3.93
N ILE A 49 2.37 -0.45 2.63
CA ILE A 49 3.62 -0.68 1.90
C ILE A 49 4.23 0.66 1.48
N TYR A 50 3.41 1.59 0.97
CA TYR A 50 3.82 2.91 0.50
C TYR A 50 4.51 3.72 1.60
N PHE A 51 3.95 3.75 2.81
CA PHE A 51 4.55 4.42 3.98
C PHE A 51 5.50 3.52 4.79
N GLY A 52 5.85 2.34 4.26
CA GLY A 52 6.61 1.34 4.99
C GLY A 52 8.08 1.75 5.26
N PRO A 53 8.69 1.19 6.31
CA PRO A 53 10.06 1.53 6.73
C PRO A 53 11.14 1.17 5.70
N TRP A 54 10.84 0.28 4.74
CA TRP A 54 11.76 -0.09 3.66
C TRP A 54 12.12 1.08 2.74
N ARG A 55 11.36 2.17 2.79
CA ARG A 55 11.66 3.42 2.06
C ARG A 55 12.67 4.31 2.76
N ARG A 56 13.06 4.04 4.01
CA ARG A 56 14.09 4.85 4.70
C ARG A 56 15.43 4.76 3.98
N ILE A 57 16.21 5.83 4.00
CA ILE A 57 17.58 5.83 3.45
C ILE A 57 18.48 4.80 4.15
N ASP A 58 18.21 4.55 5.43
CA ASP A 58 18.89 3.58 6.29
C ASP A 58 18.02 2.32 6.54
N ALA A 59 17.08 2.04 5.63
CA ALA A 59 16.21 0.87 5.75
C ALA A 59 17.04 -0.41 5.91
N PRO A 60 16.85 -1.17 7.01
CA PRO A 60 17.65 -2.37 7.20
C PRO A 60 17.21 -3.45 6.19
N PRO A 61 18.14 -4.33 5.74
CA PRO A 61 17.85 -5.36 4.73
C PRO A 61 16.63 -6.24 5.03
N MET A 62 16.32 -6.45 6.31
CA MET A 62 15.15 -7.22 6.71
C MET A 62 13.82 -6.53 6.40
N GLU A 63 13.75 -5.19 6.45
CA GLU A 63 12.55 -4.44 6.09
C GLU A 63 12.35 -4.42 4.58
N ILE A 64 13.43 -4.37 3.78
CA ILE A 64 13.37 -4.52 2.31
C ILE A 64 12.79 -5.89 1.95
N ARG A 65 13.32 -6.98 2.52
CA ARG A 65 12.78 -8.34 2.29
C ARG A 65 11.32 -8.47 2.72
N ARG A 66 10.97 -7.88 3.87
CA ARG A 66 9.59 -7.90 4.36
C ARG A 66 8.66 -7.15 3.41
N ALA A 67 9.07 -5.99 2.90
CA ALA A 67 8.31 -5.20 1.95
C ALA A 67 8.13 -5.94 0.62
N TYR A 68 9.19 -6.56 0.08
CA TYR A 68 9.09 -7.42 -1.11
C TYR A 68 7.97 -8.46 -0.97
N HIS A 69 7.99 -9.25 0.12
CA HIS A 69 6.95 -10.24 0.34
C HIS A 69 5.56 -9.65 0.58
N ARG A 70 5.47 -8.44 1.15
CA ARG A 70 4.19 -7.71 1.30
C ARG A 70 3.66 -7.26 -0.06
N ILE A 71 4.51 -6.77 -0.96
CA ILE A 71 4.14 -6.41 -2.33
C ILE A 71 3.60 -7.65 -3.04
N GLY A 72 4.30 -8.78 -3.05
CA GLY A 72 3.82 -10.01 -3.69
C GLY A 72 2.42 -10.43 -3.24
N ARG A 73 2.17 -10.50 -1.92
CA ARG A 73 0.83 -10.80 -1.39
C ARG A 73 -0.23 -9.75 -1.77
N HIS A 74 0.18 -8.50 -1.92
CA HIS A 74 -0.71 -7.43 -2.32
C HIS A 74 -1.09 -7.56 -3.81
N LEU A 75 -0.16 -7.93 -4.67
CA LEU A 75 -0.42 -8.23 -6.09
C LEU A 75 -1.40 -9.41 -6.23
N ASP A 76 -1.23 -10.48 -5.45
CA ASP A 76 -2.18 -11.61 -5.43
C ASP A 76 -3.61 -11.15 -5.04
N ALA A 77 -3.72 -10.24 -4.08
CA ALA A 77 -5.00 -9.68 -3.65
C ALA A 77 -5.66 -8.81 -4.73
N ILE A 78 -4.86 -8.02 -5.48
CA ILE A 78 -5.35 -7.24 -6.63
C ILE A 78 -5.82 -8.19 -7.73
N GLY A 79 -5.05 -9.23 -8.06
CA GLY A 79 -5.45 -10.23 -9.06
C GLY A 79 -6.74 -10.94 -8.69
N SER A 80 -6.91 -11.29 -7.41
CA SER A 80 -8.16 -11.86 -6.90
C SER A 80 -9.35 -10.90 -7.04
N ALA A 81 -9.13 -9.59 -6.83
CA ALA A 81 -10.17 -8.58 -7.04
C ALA A 81 -10.50 -8.39 -8.52
N LEU A 82 -9.51 -8.47 -9.42
CA LEU A 82 -9.71 -8.31 -10.87
C LEU A 82 -10.38 -9.52 -11.54
N ALA A 83 -10.29 -10.73 -10.96
CA ALA A 83 -10.80 -11.96 -11.58
C ALA A 83 -12.31 -11.93 -11.94
N GLY A 84 -13.09 -11.03 -11.32
CA GLY A 84 -14.52 -10.85 -11.61
C GLY A 84 -14.85 -9.70 -12.57
N HIS A 85 -13.85 -9.02 -13.13
CA HIS A 85 -14.01 -7.74 -13.83
C HIS A 85 -13.37 -7.78 -15.23
N ASP A 86 -13.98 -7.09 -16.20
CA ASP A 86 -13.41 -6.91 -17.54
C ASP A 86 -12.67 -5.58 -17.63
N LEU A 87 -11.50 -5.53 -17.00
CA LEU A 87 -10.63 -4.35 -16.93
C LEU A 87 -9.27 -4.65 -17.57
N PRO A 88 -9.17 -4.62 -18.91
CA PRO A 88 -7.93 -4.99 -19.61
C PRO A 88 -6.77 -4.01 -19.35
N ALA A 89 -7.04 -2.77 -18.94
CA ALA A 89 -6.01 -1.83 -18.51
C ALA A 89 -5.41 -2.25 -17.16
N ALA A 90 -6.24 -2.42 -16.14
CA ALA A 90 -5.84 -2.91 -14.83
C ALA A 90 -5.12 -4.26 -14.88
N ALA A 91 -5.54 -5.17 -15.76
CA ALA A 91 -4.85 -6.45 -15.96
C ALA A 91 -3.42 -6.26 -16.47
N ARG A 92 -3.20 -5.37 -17.45
CA ARG A 92 -1.85 -5.04 -17.94
C ARG A 92 -0.99 -4.37 -16.88
N ASP A 93 -1.57 -3.46 -16.09
CA ASP A 93 -0.83 -2.84 -14.98
C ASP A 93 -0.46 -3.88 -13.92
N LEU A 94 -1.35 -4.83 -13.60
CA LEU A 94 -1.02 -5.93 -12.69
C LEU A 94 0.11 -6.81 -13.24
N ASP A 95 0.07 -7.17 -14.53
CA ASP A 95 1.15 -7.94 -15.17
C ASP A 95 2.49 -7.19 -15.05
N GLN A 96 2.50 -5.89 -15.34
CA GLN A 96 3.70 -5.07 -15.25
C GLN A 96 4.21 -4.93 -13.79
N ALA A 97 3.30 -4.90 -12.82
CA ALA A 97 3.63 -4.92 -11.40
C ALA A 97 4.31 -6.23 -11.00
N ILE A 98 3.80 -7.37 -11.47
CA ILE A 98 4.34 -8.70 -11.22
C ILE A 98 5.74 -8.84 -11.85
N GLU A 99 5.90 -8.41 -13.10
CA GLU A 99 7.20 -8.40 -13.78
C GLU A 99 8.23 -7.56 -13.01
N SER A 100 7.86 -6.35 -12.60
CA SER A 100 8.73 -5.48 -11.81
C SER A 100 9.08 -6.12 -10.47
N HIS A 101 8.11 -6.72 -9.78
CA HIS A 101 8.35 -7.42 -8.53
C HIS A 101 9.33 -8.60 -8.72
N HIS A 102 9.19 -9.39 -9.78
CA HIS A 102 10.12 -10.50 -10.05
C HIS A 102 11.53 -10.05 -10.47
N ALA A 103 11.65 -8.87 -11.07
CA ALA A 103 12.94 -8.27 -11.41
C ALA A 103 13.71 -7.76 -10.17
N ALA A 104 13.02 -7.50 -9.05
CA ALA A 104 13.68 -7.14 -7.80
C ALA A 104 14.27 -8.39 -7.12
N ASP A 105 15.60 -8.43 -6.93
CA ASP A 105 16.20 -9.35 -5.95
C ASP A 105 16.18 -8.69 -4.56
N PRO A 106 15.36 -9.16 -3.60
CA PRO A 106 15.26 -8.56 -2.28
C PRO A 106 16.47 -8.85 -1.38
N ARG A 107 17.44 -9.62 -1.86
CA ARG A 107 18.74 -9.87 -1.19
C ARG A 107 19.80 -8.88 -1.64
N GLU A 108 19.60 -8.23 -2.79
CA GLU A 108 20.47 -7.17 -3.28
C GLU A 108 20.00 -5.83 -2.74
N GLU A 109 20.83 -5.16 -1.95
CA GLU A 109 20.60 -3.78 -1.48
C GLU A 109 21.01 -2.76 -2.56
N SER A 110 20.74 -3.08 -3.83
CA SER A 110 21.05 -2.22 -4.98
C SER A 110 19.96 -1.19 -5.20
N ARG A 111 20.32 -0.01 -5.72
CA ARG A 111 19.34 1.01 -6.12
C ARG A 111 18.35 0.47 -7.15
N ASP A 112 18.80 -0.40 -8.03
CA ASP A 112 17.95 -1.02 -9.05
C ASP A 112 16.90 -1.95 -8.43
N ALA A 113 17.26 -2.78 -7.45
CA ALA A 113 16.30 -3.65 -6.75
C ALA A 113 15.20 -2.84 -6.04
N LEU A 114 15.57 -1.76 -5.35
CA LEU A 114 14.61 -0.86 -4.70
C LEU A 114 13.71 -0.15 -5.72
N ARG A 115 14.26 0.29 -6.85
CA ARG A 115 13.48 0.89 -7.95
C ARG A 115 12.45 -0.10 -8.51
N PHE A 116 12.82 -1.37 -8.68
CA PHE A 116 11.88 -2.39 -9.16
C PHE A 116 10.72 -2.64 -8.17
N MET A 117 10.99 -2.61 -6.87
CA MET A 117 9.94 -2.67 -5.84
C MET A 117 9.01 -1.44 -5.89
N ASP A 118 9.57 -0.25 -6.11
CA ASP A 118 8.80 0.99 -6.26
C ASP A 118 7.92 1.00 -7.52
N ASN A 119 8.48 0.54 -8.64
CA ASN A 119 7.75 0.34 -9.89
C ASN A 119 6.58 -0.64 -9.70
N ALA A 120 6.82 -1.77 -9.03
CA ALA A 120 5.77 -2.75 -8.75
C ALA A 120 4.61 -2.12 -7.96
N LEU A 121 4.92 -1.30 -6.96
CA LEU A 121 3.89 -0.61 -6.18
C LEU A 121 3.17 0.47 -7.01
N SER A 122 3.89 1.18 -7.87
CA SER A 122 3.30 2.20 -8.76
C SER A 122 2.31 1.60 -9.77
N TYR A 123 2.62 0.45 -10.35
CA TYR A 123 1.68 -0.26 -11.22
C TYR A 123 0.51 -0.87 -10.44
N ALA A 124 0.76 -1.43 -9.24
CA ALA A 124 -0.30 -1.88 -8.35
C ALA A 124 -1.30 -0.76 -8.00
N HIS A 125 -0.80 0.46 -7.78
CA HIS A 125 -1.63 1.64 -7.55
C HIS A 125 -2.60 1.91 -8.70
N ARG A 126 -2.10 1.90 -9.94
CA ARG A 126 -2.93 2.12 -11.14
C ARG A 126 -4.01 1.05 -11.31
N ALA A 127 -3.69 -0.21 -11.04
CA ALA A 127 -4.70 -1.28 -11.05
C ALA A 127 -5.81 -1.06 -10.01
N ILE A 128 -5.48 -0.50 -8.84
CA ILE A 128 -6.47 -0.11 -7.81
C ILE A 128 -7.30 1.09 -8.29
N ASP A 129 -6.69 2.07 -8.95
CA ASP A 129 -7.40 3.22 -9.51
C ASP A 129 -8.42 2.81 -10.56
N ASP A 130 -8.09 1.87 -11.44
CA ASP A 130 -9.02 1.34 -12.44
C ASP A 130 -10.21 0.62 -11.77
N LEU A 131 -9.97 -0.18 -10.73
CA LEU A 131 -11.03 -0.82 -9.94
C LEU A 131 -11.97 0.20 -9.27
N LEU A 132 -11.41 1.32 -8.80
CA LEU A 132 -12.20 2.42 -8.21
C LEU A 132 -12.97 3.18 -9.30
N HIS A 133 -12.33 3.44 -10.43
CA HIS A 133 -12.93 4.14 -11.56
C HIS A 133 -14.14 3.40 -12.13
N GLU A 134 -14.07 2.07 -12.24
CA GLU A 134 -15.19 1.23 -12.67
C GLU A 134 -16.43 1.41 -11.76
N LYS A 135 -16.21 1.70 -10.47
CA LYS A 135 -17.29 2.02 -9.51
C LYS A 135 -17.73 3.49 -9.53
N GLY A 136 -17.19 4.31 -10.43
CA GLY A 136 -17.43 5.75 -10.49
C GLY A 136 -16.82 6.51 -9.32
N LEU A 137 -15.80 5.95 -8.66
CA LEU A 137 -15.11 6.56 -7.52
C LEU A 137 -13.84 7.29 -7.97
N PRO A 138 -13.37 8.30 -7.20
CA PRO A 138 -12.10 8.96 -7.48
C PRO A 138 -10.90 7.99 -7.28
N PRO A 139 -9.75 8.30 -7.90
CA PRO A 139 -8.50 7.56 -7.69
C PRO A 139 -8.10 7.50 -6.21
N HIS A 140 -7.34 6.48 -5.84
CA HIS A 140 -6.79 6.35 -4.50
C HIS A 140 -5.71 7.41 -4.26
N GLN A 141 -5.79 8.13 -3.14
CA GLN A 141 -4.82 9.17 -2.78
C GLN A 141 -4.18 8.79 -1.44
N PRO A 142 -2.97 8.19 -1.42
CA PRO A 142 -2.32 7.74 -0.20
C PRO A 142 -2.09 8.88 0.80
N MET A 143 -1.86 10.09 0.29
CA MET A 143 -1.63 11.29 1.10
C MET A 143 -2.83 11.69 1.96
N ASP A 144 -4.06 11.33 1.57
CA ASP A 144 -5.25 11.55 2.41
C ASP A 144 -5.20 10.72 3.70
N PHE A 145 -4.38 9.67 3.73
CA PHE A 145 -4.22 8.74 4.85
C PHE A 145 -2.87 8.88 5.56
N ALA A 146 -1.99 9.76 5.09
CA ALA A 146 -0.62 9.90 5.59
C ALA A 146 -0.54 10.09 7.12
N GLU A 147 -1.47 10.87 7.71
CA GLU A 147 -1.49 11.12 9.16
C GLU A 147 -1.68 9.87 10.02
N TRP A 148 -2.11 8.75 9.43
CA TRP A 148 -2.33 7.48 10.12
C TRP A 148 -1.09 6.58 10.14
N TYR A 149 -0.07 6.89 9.35
CA TYR A 149 1.15 6.10 9.23
C TYR A 149 2.35 6.87 9.80
N ASP A 150 3.40 6.13 10.18
CA ASP A 150 4.70 6.71 10.46
C ASP A 150 5.38 7.07 9.12
N VAL A 151 4.92 8.18 8.52
CA VAL A 151 5.35 8.62 7.19
C VAL A 151 6.84 8.86 7.20
N VAL A 152 7.55 8.03 6.46
CA VAL A 152 8.95 8.25 6.13
C VAL A 152 8.99 9.19 4.93
N GLU A 153 9.74 10.29 5.01
CA GLU A 153 10.07 11.08 3.82
C GLU A 153 10.71 10.15 2.77
N VAL A 154 10.03 9.97 1.64
CA VAL A 154 10.49 9.08 0.56
C VAL A 154 11.78 9.68 -0.02
N PRO A 155 12.93 9.01 0.06
CA PRO A 155 14.20 9.55 -0.41
C PRO A 155 14.34 9.49 -1.93
N PHE A 156 13.49 8.73 -2.62
CA PHE A 156 13.46 8.68 -4.08
C PHE A 156 12.50 9.73 -4.65
N ARG A 157 12.94 10.99 -4.59
CA ARG A 157 12.60 11.92 -5.67
C ARG A 157 13.64 11.70 -6.73
N ASP A 158 13.29 10.97 -7.78
CA ASP A 158 14.07 11.06 -8.98
C ASP A 158 14.04 12.53 -9.44
N GLU A 159 15.19 13.20 -9.33
CA GLU A 159 15.48 14.39 -10.10
C GLU A 159 15.58 13.94 -11.58
N TRP A 160 14.45 13.96 -12.28
CA TRP A 160 14.41 14.01 -13.75
C TRP A 160 13.86 15.37 -14.18
#